data_AF-A0A925PI36-F1
#
_entry.id   AF-A0A925PI36-F1
#
_cell.length_a   1.000
_cell.length_b   1.000
_cell.length_c   1.000
_cell.angle_alpha   90.00
_cell.angle_beta   90.00
_cell.angle_gamma   90.00
#
_symmetry.space_group_name_H-M   'P 1'
#
loop_
_entity.id
_entity.type
_entity.pdbx_description
1 polymer ?
#
loop_
_entity_poly.entity_id
_entity_poly.type
_entity_poly.pdbx_seq_one_letter_code
_entity_poly.pdbx_strand_id
1 'polypeptide(L)'
;MPIAVFDAIRGNISSFLGGATVDLLPGDCEIPVGENTISEIVSIEEHTYCFKARRETLAFTRSEAAFCRELLTAFSGLYSGFQQEGYAAQFRTALLASIMDITVARSLRGDHRKGFWPIQQLIQLLKNLSYQRYEGKPATTGFIVHRTTLPLLRKLARERHHTLIPLQPHEDISPNFFDNPLPYRFVDGTNLFFIANIQMQVTGVLRTSPAVVHTDIELLTQREIFSLVRRAGRGAFAVTVNDASEIEVLISPARLLVRRKGVWAIFDPDIFRSFLAGSIDAEEIDELLWTIYALSKERHGTVILIYNQGARKLAVLKKGSVGGDDPIGRLLIGRVKRRTIGELKKAGILLRILSA
;
A
#
# COMPACT_ATOMS: atom_id res chain seq x y z
N MET A 1 2.59 -29.83 13.41
CA MET A 1 3.70 -28.91 13.05
C MET A 1 3.29 -27.56 12.40
N PRO A 2 2.03 -27.28 11.96
CA PRO A 2 1.67 -25.97 11.38
C PRO A 2 1.91 -24.75 12.28
N ILE A 3 1.63 -24.87 13.58
CA ILE A 3 1.78 -23.78 14.56
C ILE A 3 3.24 -23.29 14.62
N ALA A 4 4.21 -24.20 14.70
CA ALA A 4 5.63 -23.83 14.74
C ALA A 4 6.11 -23.12 13.46
N VAL A 5 5.53 -23.44 12.30
CA VAL A 5 5.82 -22.73 11.04
C VAL A 5 5.14 -21.36 11.02
N PHE A 6 3.92 -21.27 11.54
CA PHE A 6 3.21 -20.01 11.71
C PHE A 6 3.98 -19.05 12.64
N ASP A 7 4.56 -19.57 13.73
CA ASP A 7 5.35 -18.78 14.68
C ASP A 7 6.54 -18.09 14.02
N ALA A 8 7.14 -18.72 13.00
CA ALA A 8 8.23 -18.11 12.24
C ALA A 8 7.77 -16.89 11.43
N ILE A 9 6.53 -16.89 10.92
CA ILE A 9 5.96 -15.77 10.12
C ILE A 9 5.14 -14.78 10.95
N ARG A 10 4.88 -15.09 12.22
CA ARG A 10 4.03 -14.30 13.13
C ARG A 10 4.44 -12.82 13.18
N GLY A 11 5.74 -12.55 13.28
CA GLY A 11 6.26 -11.18 13.32
C GLY A 11 5.97 -10.38 12.04
N ASN A 12 6.02 -11.02 10.87
CA ASN A 12 5.70 -10.36 9.60
C ASN A 12 4.21 -10.05 9.50
N ILE A 13 3.34 -10.95 9.95
CA ILE A 13 1.88 -10.74 9.95
C ILE A 13 1.50 -9.66 10.96
N SER A 14 2.11 -9.68 12.15
CA SER A 14 1.93 -8.64 13.17
C SER A 14 2.33 -7.26 12.63
N SER A 15 3.52 -7.16 12.02
CA SER A 15 3.99 -5.92 11.39
C SER A 15 3.08 -5.46 10.25
N PHE A 16 2.63 -6.38 9.39
CA PHE A 16 1.68 -6.09 8.32
C PHE A 16 0.37 -5.50 8.86
N LEU A 17 -0.13 -6.04 9.97
CA LEU A 17 -1.32 -5.58 10.68
C LEU A 17 -1.01 -4.48 11.72
N GLY A 18 0.00 -3.66 11.49
CA GLY A 18 0.25 -2.47 12.32
C GLY A 18 0.57 -2.78 13.79
N GLY A 19 1.24 -3.91 14.06
CA GLY A 19 1.63 -4.34 15.40
C GLY A 19 0.56 -5.12 16.16
N ALA A 20 -0.49 -5.61 15.49
CA ALA A 20 -1.48 -6.48 16.12
C ALA A 20 -0.85 -7.74 16.73
N THR A 21 -1.40 -8.24 17.83
CA THR A 21 -1.05 -9.57 18.35
C THR A 21 -1.72 -10.62 17.48
N VAL A 22 -0.95 -11.63 17.04
CA VAL A 22 -1.42 -12.65 16.10
C VAL A 22 -1.05 -14.03 16.60
N ASP A 23 -2.01 -14.95 16.59
CA ASP A 23 -1.85 -16.33 17.03
C ASP A 23 -2.57 -17.31 16.10
N LEU A 24 -2.06 -18.54 16.03
CA LEU A 24 -2.70 -19.68 15.38
C LEU A 24 -2.85 -20.80 16.41
N LEU A 25 -4.08 -21.13 16.76
CA LEU A 25 -4.43 -22.09 17.80
C LEU A 25 -5.04 -23.35 17.18
N PRO A 26 -4.83 -24.54 17.78
CA PRO A 26 -5.50 -25.76 17.31
C PRO A 26 -6.98 -25.75 17.72
N GLY A 27 -7.82 -26.34 16.86
CA GLY A 27 -9.26 -26.50 17.09
C GLY A 27 -10.10 -25.32 16.62
N ASP A 28 -11.41 -25.46 16.87
CA ASP A 28 -12.38 -24.40 16.60
C ASP A 28 -12.33 -23.35 17.70
N CYS A 29 -12.48 -22.09 17.30
CA CYS A 29 -12.70 -21.01 18.24
C CYS A 29 -14.12 -20.50 18.12
N GLU A 30 -14.70 -20.10 19.25
CA GLU A 30 -15.78 -19.11 19.22
C GLU A 30 -15.27 -17.87 18.49
N ILE A 31 -15.96 -17.48 17.42
CA ILE A 31 -15.68 -16.26 16.65
C ILE A 31 -16.08 -15.09 17.56
N PRO A 32 -15.12 -14.37 18.17
CA PRO A 32 -15.45 -13.28 19.07
C PRO A 32 -16.14 -12.18 18.28
N VAL A 33 -17.28 -11.69 18.77
CA VAL A 33 -17.96 -10.53 18.18
C VAL A 33 -17.26 -9.29 18.71
N GLY A 34 -16.26 -8.80 17.98
CA GLY A 34 -15.56 -7.56 18.33
C GLY A 34 -14.81 -6.97 17.16
N GLU A 35 -15.01 -5.66 16.91
CA GLU A 35 -14.39 -4.95 15.77
C GLU A 35 -12.85 -4.91 15.87
N ASN A 36 -12.30 -5.10 17.07
CA ASN A 36 -10.85 -5.10 17.33
C ASN A 36 -10.21 -6.50 17.24
N THR A 37 -10.95 -7.51 16.78
CA THR A 37 -10.46 -8.89 16.64
C THR A 37 -10.85 -9.48 15.29
N ILE A 38 -9.88 -10.05 14.58
CA ILE A 38 -10.13 -10.94 13.44
C ILE A 38 -10.03 -12.37 13.95
N SER A 39 -11.00 -13.21 13.61
CA SER A 39 -10.96 -14.65 13.88
C SER A 39 -11.39 -15.41 12.64
N GLU A 40 -10.54 -16.30 12.17
CA GLU A 40 -10.74 -17.04 10.93
C GLU A 40 -10.38 -18.51 11.17
N ILE A 41 -11.20 -19.41 10.65
CA ILE A 41 -10.98 -20.85 10.75
C ILE A 41 -10.30 -21.33 9.47
N VAL A 42 -9.24 -22.12 9.62
CA VAL A 42 -8.49 -22.72 8.51
C VAL A 42 -8.26 -24.20 8.76
N SER A 43 -8.54 -25.03 7.76
CA SER A 43 -8.24 -26.46 7.79
C SER A 43 -6.91 -26.72 7.07
N ILE A 44 -5.98 -27.37 7.75
CA ILE A 44 -4.67 -27.76 7.21
C ILE A 44 -4.51 -29.25 7.47
N GLU A 45 -4.35 -30.05 6.41
CA GLU A 45 -4.14 -31.51 6.51
C GLU A 45 -5.16 -32.19 7.44
N GLU A 46 -6.45 -31.95 7.19
CA GLU A 46 -7.59 -32.51 7.94
C GLU A 46 -7.75 -32.02 9.39
N HIS A 47 -6.83 -31.18 9.89
CA HIS A 47 -6.92 -30.57 11.21
C HIS A 47 -7.42 -29.13 11.10
N THR A 48 -8.32 -28.75 12.00
CA THR A 48 -8.81 -27.38 12.08
C THR A 48 -7.94 -26.53 12.99
N TYR A 49 -7.64 -25.32 12.53
CA TYR A 49 -6.92 -24.29 13.26
C TYR A 49 -7.72 -22.98 13.25
N CYS A 50 -7.48 -22.19 14.27
CA CYS A 50 -8.10 -20.90 14.48
C CYS A 50 -7.03 -19.82 14.49
N PHE A 51 -7.08 -18.94 13.48
CA PHE A 51 -6.29 -17.73 13.42
C PHE A 51 -6.99 -16.63 14.22
N LYS A 52 -6.22 -15.93 15.07
CA LYS A 52 -6.69 -14.75 15.80
C LYS A 52 -5.72 -13.60 15.60
N ALA A 53 -6.25 -12.42 15.27
CA ALA A 53 -5.51 -11.16 15.34
C ALA A 53 -6.26 -10.18 16.25
N ARG A 54 -5.56 -9.50 17.16
CA ARG A 54 -6.15 -8.59 18.13
C ARG A 54 -5.40 -7.26 18.19
N ARG A 55 -6.15 -6.16 18.31
CA ARG A 55 -5.67 -4.82 18.67
C ARG A 55 -6.33 -4.35 19.95
N GLU A 56 -5.68 -3.44 20.67
CA GLU A 56 -6.25 -2.88 21.90
C GLU A 56 -7.35 -1.86 21.59
N THR A 57 -7.07 -0.89 20.72
CA THR A 57 -7.90 0.32 20.55
C THR A 57 -8.47 0.52 19.16
N LEU A 58 -7.82 0.01 18.11
CA LEU A 58 -8.22 0.22 16.73
C LEU A 58 -8.95 -0.99 16.15
N ALA A 59 -10.09 -0.74 15.52
CA ALA A 59 -10.82 -1.75 14.78
C ALA A 59 -10.04 -2.21 13.53
N PHE A 60 -10.27 -3.46 13.12
CA PHE A 60 -9.77 -3.97 11.85
C PHE A 60 -10.71 -3.58 10.71
N THR A 61 -10.14 -3.28 9.54
CA THR A 61 -10.94 -3.03 8.34
C THR A 61 -11.35 -4.34 7.65
N ARG A 62 -12.38 -4.25 6.80
CA ARG A 62 -12.77 -5.37 5.92
C ARG A 62 -11.64 -5.82 5.01
N SER A 63 -10.73 -4.93 4.64
CA SER A 63 -9.57 -5.21 3.78
C SER A 63 -8.55 -6.06 4.52
N GLU A 64 -8.27 -5.71 5.76
CA GLU A 64 -7.35 -6.46 6.63
C GLU A 64 -7.90 -7.88 6.85
N ALA A 65 -9.18 -8.01 7.20
CA ALA A 65 -9.83 -9.31 7.34
C ALA A 65 -9.82 -10.13 6.02
N ALA A 66 -10.09 -9.50 4.88
CA ALA A 66 -10.01 -10.17 3.58
C ALA A 66 -8.58 -10.63 3.24
N PHE A 67 -7.57 -9.82 3.58
CA PHE A 67 -6.17 -10.18 3.39
C PHE A 67 -5.76 -11.35 4.29
N CYS A 68 -6.19 -11.36 5.55
CA CYS A 68 -5.95 -12.48 6.46
C CYS A 68 -6.53 -13.79 5.92
N ARG A 69 -7.72 -13.78 5.32
CA ARG A 69 -8.28 -14.99 4.67
C ARG A 69 -7.43 -15.47 3.51
N GLU A 70 -6.91 -14.56 2.67
CA GLU A 70 -5.97 -14.95 1.61
C GLU A 70 -4.65 -15.48 2.16
N LEU A 71 -4.15 -14.89 3.24
CA LEU A 71 -2.93 -15.33 3.91
C LEU A 71 -3.09 -16.77 4.41
N LEU A 72 -4.19 -17.07 5.09
CA LEU A 72 -4.46 -18.41 5.61
C LEU A 72 -4.64 -19.43 4.49
N THR A 73 -5.28 -19.03 3.39
CA THR A 73 -5.40 -19.87 2.20
C THR A 73 -4.04 -20.15 1.56
N ALA A 74 -3.19 -19.13 1.42
CA ALA A 74 -1.82 -19.29 0.92
C ALA A 74 -0.98 -20.18 1.85
N PHE A 75 -1.11 -19.98 3.16
CA PHE A 75 -0.39 -20.72 4.19
C PHE A 75 -0.77 -22.21 4.15
N SER A 76 -2.05 -22.51 4.14
CA SER A 76 -2.57 -23.88 4.03
C SER A 76 -2.08 -24.57 2.74
N GLY A 77 -2.13 -23.86 1.62
CA GLY A 77 -1.69 -24.39 0.32
C GLY A 77 -0.18 -24.69 0.26
N LEU A 78 0.65 -23.78 0.77
CA LEU A 78 2.10 -24.01 0.85
C LEU A 78 2.46 -25.11 1.84
N TYR A 79 1.80 -25.15 2.99
CA TYR A 79 2.07 -26.19 3.98
C TYR A 79 1.77 -27.59 3.44
N SER A 80 0.60 -27.77 2.82
CA SER A 80 0.18 -29.06 2.27
C SER A 80 1.03 -29.53 1.07
N GLY A 81 1.62 -28.59 0.32
CA GLY A 81 2.34 -28.89 -0.93
C GLY A 81 3.82 -29.29 -0.78
N PHE A 82 4.44 -29.08 0.39
CA PHE A 82 5.90 -29.17 0.58
C PHE A 82 6.38 -30.26 1.56
N GLN A 83 5.56 -31.27 1.84
CA GLN A 83 5.92 -32.40 2.71
C GLN A 83 6.94 -33.38 2.07
N GLN A 84 8.14 -32.92 1.72
CA GLN A 84 9.28 -33.81 1.48
C GLN A 84 10.17 -33.84 2.72
N GLU A 85 10.27 -35.02 3.34
CA GLU A 85 11.12 -35.26 4.51
C GLU A 85 12.58 -34.88 4.20
N GLY A 86 13.22 -34.09 5.07
CA GLY A 86 14.61 -33.64 4.94
C GLY A 86 14.81 -32.15 4.57
N TYR A 87 13.77 -31.45 4.10
CA TYR A 87 13.87 -30.06 3.62
C TYR A 87 13.26 -28.99 4.55
N ALA A 88 12.95 -29.33 5.81
CA ALA A 88 12.21 -28.45 6.73
C ALA A 88 12.84 -27.04 6.89
N ALA A 89 14.17 -26.93 6.91
CA ALA A 89 14.85 -25.63 7.00
C ALA A 89 14.73 -24.81 5.70
N GLN A 90 14.89 -25.45 4.54
CA GLN A 90 14.74 -24.79 3.23
C GLN A 90 13.27 -24.39 3.00
N PHE A 91 12.33 -25.22 3.42
CA PHE A 91 10.91 -24.92 3.40
C PHE A 91 10.54 -23.70 4.26
N ARG A 92 11.02 -23.62 5.51
CA ARG A 92 10.80 -22.44 6.38
C ARG A 92 11.32 -21.17 5.72
N THR A 93 12.52 -21.21 5.14
CA THR A 93 13.12 -20.06 4.44
C THR A 93 12.29 -19.67 3.21
N ALA A 94 11.88 -20.63 2.38
CA ALA A 94 11.04 -20.37 1.21
C ALA A 94 9.68 -19.78 1.60
N LEU A 95 9.06 -20.31 2.66
CA LEU A 95 7.79 -19.83 3.18
C LEU A 95 7.91 -18.41 3.74
N LEU A 96 8.94 -18.13 4.55
CA LEU A 96 9.24 -16.79 5.06
C LEU A 96 9.45 -15.76 3.94
N ALA A 97 10.15 -16.17 2.88
CA ALA A 97 10.50 -15.28 1.78
C ALA A 97 9.34 -15.02 0.80
N SER A 98 8.32 -15.89 0.75
CA SER A 98 7.32 -15.88 -0.33
C SER A 98 5.85 -15.82 0.11
N ILE A 99 5.51 -16.21 1.35
CA ILE A 99 4.10 -16.29 1.79
C ILE A 99 3.37 -14.95 1.62
N MET A 100 4.03 -13.85 2.00
CA MET A 100 3.46 -12.51 1.89
C MET A 100 3.31 -12.11 0.41
N ASP A 101 4.31 -12.38 -0.43
CA ASP A 101 4.24 -12.06 -1.87
C ASP A 101 3.13 -12.84 -2.56
N ILE A 102 2.97 -14.13 -2.22
CA ILE A 102 1.89 -14.98 -2.70
C ILE A 102 0.54 -14.42 -2.24
N THR A 103 0.42 -14.05 -0.97
CA THR A 103 -0.81 -13.48 -0.41
C THR A 103 -1.18 -12.17 -1.12
N VAL A 104 -0.21 -11.29 -1.34
CA VAL A 104 -0.39 -10.05 -2.12
C VAL A 104 -0.87 -10.38 -3.54
N ALA A 105 -0.20 -11.28 -4.25
CA ALA A 105 -0.58 -11.67 -5.61
C ALA A 105 -2.01 -12.25 -5.68
N ARG A 106 -2.38 -13.09 -4.71
CA ARG A 106 -3.74 -13.66 -4.58
C ARG A 106 -4.78 -12.59 -4.31
N SER A 107 -4.51 -11.69 -3.38
CA SER A 107 -5.38 -10.55 -3.06
C SER A 107 -5.60 -9.65 -4.28
N LEU A 108 -4.53 -9.33 -5.02
CA LEU A 108 -4.59 -8.55 -6.25
C LEU A 108 -5.33 -9.27 -7.37
N ARG A 109 -5.26 -10.61 -7.44
CA ARG A 109 -5.99 -11.39 -8.43
C ARG A 109 -7.50 -11.21 -8.26
N GLY A 110 -8.01 -11.19 -7.03
CA GLY A 110 -9.43 -10.97 -6.73
C GLY A 110 -10.42 -12.04 -7.25
N ASP A 111 -9.95 -12.99 -8.06
CA ASP A 111 -10.66 -14.19 -8.49
C ASP A 111 -9.91 -15.40 -7.93
N HIS A 112 -10.39 -15.89 -6.78
CA HIS A 112 -9.75 -16.90 -5.96
C HIS A 112 -9.63 -18.28 -6.64
N ARG A 113 -10.35 -18.49 -7.75
CA ARG A 113 -10.35 -19.76 -8.51
C ARG A 113 -9.31 -19.79 -9.62
N LYS A 114 -8.71 -18.65 -9.97
CA LYS A 114 -7.75 -18.55 -11.07
C LYS A 114 -6.32 -18.41 -10.55
N GLY A 115 -5.37 -18.84 -11.38
CA GLY A 115 -3.94 -18.67 -11.08
C GLY A 115 -3.57 -17.20 -10.87
N PHE A 116 -2.75 -16.95 -9.85
CA PHE A 116 -2.17 -15.64 -9.51
C PHE A 116 -0.69 -15.54 -9.94
N TRP A 117 -0.15 -16.58 -10.58
CA TRP A 117 1.28 -16.71 -10.89
C TRP A 117 1.83 -15.52 -11.70
N PRO A 118 1.15 -15.00 -12.75
CA PRO A 118 1.68 -13.84 -13.48
C PRO A 118 1.86 -12.59 -12.59
N ILE A 119 0.95 -12.36 -11.63
CA ILE A 119 1.07 -11.22 -10.70
C ILE A 119 2.23 -11.43 -9.73
N GLN A 120 2.43 -12.66 -9.24
CA GLN A 120 3.57 -12.96 -8.38
C GLN A 120 4.90 -12.84 -9.15
N GLN A 121 4.97 -13.21 -10.43
CA GLN A 121 6.15 -12.97 -11.28
C GLN A 121 6.47 -11.48 -11.36
N LEU A 122 5.47 -10.64 -11.62
CA LEU A 122 5.65 -9.18 -11.62
C LEU A 122 6.17 -8.69 -10.26
N ILE A 123 5.62 -9.15 -9.14
CA ILE A 123 6.11 -8.76 -7.81
C ILE A 123 7.58 -9.18 -7.61
N GLN A 124 7.98 -10.39 -8.01
CA GLN A 124 9.37 -10.82 -7.89
C GLN A 124 10.30 -10.01 -8.81
N LEU A 125 9.88 -9.73 -10.03
CA LEU A 125 10.63 -8.89 -10.98
C LEU A 125 10.89 -7.49 -10.37
N LEU A 126 9.86 -6.88 -9.78
CA LEU A 126 9.98 -5.57 -9.13
C LEU A 126 10.78 -5.61 -7.83
N LYS A 127 10.72 -6.70 -7.07
CA LYS A 127 11.63 -6.92 -5.93
C LYS A 127 13.08 -6.95 -6.38
N ASN A 128 13.40 -7.69 -7.44
CA ASN A 128 14.75 -7.73 -7.98
C ASN A 128 15.20 -6.35 -8.43
N LEU A 129 14.35 -5.62 -9.15
CA LEU A 129 14.64 -4.25 -9.58
C LEU A 129 14.87 -3.30 -8.39
N SER A 130 14.12 -3.45 -7.29
CA SER A 130 14.27 -2.58 -6.10
C SER A 130 15.67 -2.63 -5.46
N TYR A 131 16.41 -3.72 -5.68
CA TYR A 131 17.81 -3.86 -5.23
C TYR A 131 18.82 -3.33 -6.25
N GLN A 132 18.41 -3.04 -7.48
CA GLN A 132 19.29 -2.56 -8.54
C GLN A 132 19.50 -1.05 -8.44
N ARG A 133 20.69 -0.64 -8.88
CA ARG A 133 21.05 0.77 -9.05
C ARG A 133 21.60 0.97 -10.45
N TYR A 134 21.25 2.09 -11.05
CA TYR A 134 21.74 2.51 -12.33
C TYR A 134 22.36 3.91 -12.17
N GLU A 135 23.63 4.06 -12.57
CA GLU A 135 24.40 5.31 -12.40
C GLU A 135 24.36 5.86 -10.95
N GLY A 136 24.37 4.95 -9.96
CA GLY A 136 24.35 5.29 -8.53
C GLY A 136 22.96 5.59 -7.95
N LYS A 137 21.93 5.77 -8.79
CA LYS A 137 20.54 6.00 -8.37
C LYS A 137 19.74 4.69 -8.33
N PRO A 138 18.79 4.55 -7.40
CA PRO A 138 17.84 3.43 -7.40
C PRO A 138 17.08 3.35 -8.73
N ALA A 139 16.88 2.13 -9.24
CA ALA A 139 16.06 1.93 -10.43
C ALA A 139 14.57 2.07 -10.05
N THR A 140 13.84 2.90 -10.78
CA THR A 140 12.40 3.14 -10.56
C THR A 140 11.60 2.65 -11.76
N THR A 141 10.34 2.26 -11.52
CA THR A 141 9.43 1.89 -12.61
C THR A 141 7.99 1.84 -12.12
N GLY A 142 7.04 1.72 -13.04
CA GLY A 142 5.63 1.54 -12.69
C GLY A 142 4.83 0.80 -13.75
N PHE A 143 3.87 0.00 -13.29
CA PHE A 143 2.91 -0.73 -14.12
C PHE A 143 1.50 -0.38 -13.67
N ILE A 144 0.60 -0.21 -14.62
CA ILE A 144 -0.85 -0.22 -14.40
C ILE A 144 -1.40 -1.47 -15.07
N VAL A 145 -1.89 -2.39 -14.26
CA VAL A 145 -2.49 -3.64 -14.70
C VAL A 145 -3.99 -3.44 -14.85
N HIS A 146 -4.45 -3.29 -16.10
CA HIS A 146 -5.85 -3.08 -16.40
C HIS A 146 -6.61 -4.39 -16.59
N ARG A 147 -7.92 -4.34 -16.34
CA ARG A 147 -8.86 -5.45 -16.58
C ARG A 147 -10.00 -5.08 -17.52
N THR A 148 -9.90 -3.90 -18.11
CA THR A 148 -10.79 -3.42 -19.15
C THR A 148 -10.18 -3.62 -20.54
N THR A 149 -10.95 -3.31 -21.59
CA THR A 149 -10.48 -3.34 -22.97
C THR A 149 -9.61 -2.11 -23.28
N LEU A 150 -8.64 -2.28 -24.18
CA LEU A 150 -7.74 -1.21 -24.60
C LEU A 150 -8.48 0.04 -25.16
N PRO A 151 -9.59 -0.09 -25.94
CA PRO A 151 -10.39 1.06 -26.36
C PRO A 151 -10.98 1.85 -25.19
N LEU A 152 -11.50 1.19 -24.15
CA LEU A 152 -12.03 1.88 -22.99
C LEU A 152 -10.90 2.60 -22.23
N LEU A 153 -9.75 1.95 -22.08
CA LEU A 153 -8.59 2.57 -21.44
C LEU A 153 -8.10 3.80 -22.20
N ARG A 154 -8.06 3.75 -23.54
CA ARG A 154 -7.74 4.91 -24.38
C ARG A 154 -8.74 6.06 -24.18
N LYS A 155 -10.03 5.75 -24.07
CA LYS A 155 -11.06 6.76 -23.79
C LYS A 155 -10.82 7.42 -22.43
N LEU A 156 -10.56 6.62 -21.38
CA LEU A 156 -10.27 7.10 -20.04
C LEU A 156 -9.01 7.99 -19.98
N ALA A 157 -7.94 7.60 -20.67
CA ALA A 157 -6.72 8.39 -20.75
C ALA A 157 -7.00 9.77 -21.39
N ARG A 158 -7.73 9.80 -22.51
CA ARG A 158 -8.08 11.05 -23.21
C ARG A 158 -8.95 11.99 -22.38
N GLU A 159 -9.96 11.45 -21.69
CA GLU A 159 -10.85 12.23 -20.80
C GLU A 159 -10.08 12.97 -19.69
N ARG A 160 -8.93 12.45 -19.29
CA ARG A 160 -8.06 13.02 -18.25
C ARG A 160 -6.82 13.70 -18.85
N HIS A 161 -6.81 13.92 -20.16
CA HIS A 161 -5.71 14.54 -20.90
C HIS A 161 -4.37 13.78 -20.81
N HIS A 162 -4.40 12.49 -20.49
CA HIS A 162 -3.22 11.62 -20.51
C HIS A 162 -2.93 11.10 -21.91
N THR A 163 -1.68 10.74 -22.15
CA THR A 163 -1.23 10.20 -23.44
C THR A 163 -0.95 8.71 -23.28
N LEU A 164 -1.71 7.88 -23.98
CA LEU A 164 -1.46 6.44 -24.06
C LEU A 164 -0.81 6.10 -25.40
N ILE A 165 0.43 5.67 -25.36
CA ILE A 165 1.24 5.25 -26.51
C ILE A 165 1.14 3.72 -26.60
N PRO A 166 0.43 3.15 -27.58
CA PRO A 166 0.34 1.70 -27.72
C PRO A 166 1.68 1.10 -28.17
N LEU A 167 2.00 -0.08 -27.65
CA LEU A 167 3.15 -0.87 -28.09
C LEU A 167 2.66 -1.91 -29.11
N GLN A 168 3.33 -2.03 -30.25
CA GLN A 168 3.05 -3.03 -31.28
C GLN A 168 4.36 -3.59 -31.83
N PRO A 169 4.66 -4.90 -31.65
CA PRO A 169 3.83 -5.91 -30.97
C PRO A 169 3.73 -5.68 -29.46
N HIS A 170 2.79 -6.37 -28.79
CA HIS A 170 2.78 -6.42 -27.33
C HIS A 170 4.03 -7.15 -26.83
N GLU A 171 4.51 -6.79 -25.64
CA GLU A 171 5.70 -7.38 -25.03
C GLU A 171 5.33 -8.11 -23.74
N ASP A 172 5.76 -9.36 -23.59
CA ASP A 172 5.49 -10.13 -22.37
C ASP A 172 6.42 -9.69 -21.22
N ILE A 173 5.87 -9.52 -20.02
CA ILE A 173 6.66 -9.28 -18.81
C ILE A 173 7.30 -10.60 -18.38
N SER A 174 8.48 -10.86 -18.94
CA SER A 174 9.31 -12.01 -18.60
C SER A 174 10.21 -11.73 -17.38
N PRO A 175 10.82 -12.76 -16.75
CA PRO A 175 11.80 -12.56 -15.69
C PRO A 175 13.01 -11.69 -16.09
N ASN A 176 13.28 -11.58 -17.40
CA ASN A 176 14.42 -10.88 -17.98
C ASN A 176 14.04 -9.49 -18.52
N PHE A 177 12.81 -9.02 -18.27
CA PHE A 177 12.28 -7.76 -18.81
C PHE A 177 13.16 -6.54 -18.46
N PHE A 178 13.90 -6.60 -17.36
CA PHE A 178 14.81 -5.53 -16.90
C PHE A 178 16.30 -5.86 -17.06
N ASP A 179 16.66 -6.89 -17.82
CA ASP A 179 18.07 -7.18 -18.12
C ASP A 179 18.71 -6.04 -18.94
N ASN A 180 17.91 -5.40 -19.79
CA ASN A 180 18.26 -4.15 -20.44
C ASN A 180 17.87 -2.97 -19.53
N PRO A 181 18.73 -1.95 -19.33
CA PRO A 181 18.38 -0.79 -18.53
C PRO A 181 17.32 0.13 -19.14
N LEU A 182 17.05 0.04 -20.45
CA LEU A 182 16.13 0.94 -21.16
C LEU A 182 14.71 1.00 -20.57
N PRO A 183 14.04 -0.12 -20.20
CA PRO A 183 12.66 -0.09 -19.74
C PRO A 183 12.49 0.69 -18.43
N TYR A 184 13.37 0.51 -17.44
CA TYR A 184 13.31 1.26 -16.17
C TYR A 184 13.99 2.64 -16.25
N ARG A 185 14.79 2.91 -17.29
CA ARG A 185 15.28 4.27 -17.57
C ARG A 185 14.21 5.14 -18.24
N PHE A 186 13.37 4.52 -19.08
CA PHE A 186 12.33 5.23 -19.81
C PHE A 186 11.05 5.42 -19.00
N VAL A 187 10.65 4.39 -18.23
CA VAL A 187 9.43 4.42 -17.40
C VAL A 187 9.82 4.60 -15.94
N ASP A 188 9.53 5.79 -15.41
CA ASP A 188 9.95 6.22 -14.06
C ASP A 188 9.01 5.80 -12.92
N GLY A 189 7.79 5.34 -13.23
CA GLY A 189 6.77 5.00 -12.24
C GLY A 189 6.15 6.19 -11.51
N THR A 190 6.36 7.40 -12.01
CA THR A 190 5.81 8.65 -11.45
C THR A 190 4.94 9.37 -12.48
N ASN A 191 5.50 9.62 -13.67
CA ASN A 191 4.79 10.25 -14.78
C ASN A 191 4.56 9.30 -15.95
N LEU A 192 5.40 8.27 -16.07
CA LEU A 192 5.32 7.25 -17.10
C LEU A 192 5.09 5.89 -16.44
N PHE A 193 4.14 5.15 -17.00
CA PHE A 193 3.77 3.81 -16.54
C PHE A 193 3.63 2.86 -17.72
N PHE A 194 4.11 1.63 -17.56
CA PHE A 194 3.73 0.54 -18.45
C PHE A 194 2.25 0.22 -18.25
N ILE A 195 1.54 -0.01 -19.34
CA ILE A 195 0.16 -0.51 -19.33
C ILE A 195 0.19 -1.98 -19.66
N ALA A 196 -0.23 -2.82 -18.72
CA ALA A 196 -0.24 -4.27 -18.89
C ALA A 196 -1.65 -4.85 -18.71
N ASN A 197 -1.94 -5.93 -19.44
CA ASN A 197 -3.14 -6.72 -19.21
C ASN A 197 -2.94 -7.70 -18.03
N ILE A 198 -4.00 -8.41 -17.64
CA ILE A 198 -3.95 -9.35 -16.52
C ILE A 198 -3.12 -10.62 -16.82
N GLN A 199 -2.75 -10.84 -18.08
CA GLN A 199 -1.83 -11.88 -18.55
C GLN A 199 -0.36 -11.43 -18.51
N MET A 200 -0.08 -10.24 -17.96
CA MET A 200 1.26 -9.65 -17.87
C MET A 200 1.90 -9.36 -19.22
N GLN A 201 1.11 -8.86 -20.17
CA GLN A 201 1.61 -8.36 -21.44
C GLN A 201 1.51 -6.85 -21.46
N VAL A 202 2.63 -6.17 -21.69
CA VAL A 202 2.72 -4.74 -21.91
C VAL A 202 2.11 -4.40 -23.27
N THR A 203 1.04 -3.61 -23.22
CA THR A 203 0.26 -3.16 -24.39
C THR A 203 0.57 -1.71 -24.77
N GLY A 204 1.34 -1.00 -23.95
CA GLY A 204 1.70 0.39 -24.19
C GLY A 204 2.33 1.07 -22.98
N VAL A 205 2.57 2.37 -23.13
CA VAL A 205 3.07 3.27 -22.10
C VAL A 205 2.07 4.41 -21.93
N LEU A 206 1.68 4.69 -20.68
CA LEU A 206 0.85 5.82 -20.32
C LEU A 206 1.71 6.93 -19.72
N ARG A 207 1.58 8.12 -20.27
CA ARG A 207 2.10 9.36 -19.71
C ARG A 207 0.98 10.13 -19.03
N THR A 208 1.12 10.38 -17.73
CA THR A 208 0.20 11.23 -16.98
C THR A 208 0.36 12.69 -17.40
N SER A 209 -0.70 13.46 -17.22
CA SER A 209 -0.73 14.87 -17.60
C SER A 209 -0.33 15.72 -16.39
N PRO A 210 0.67 16.61 -16.52
CA PRO A 210 1.05 17.52 -15.45
C PRO A 210 -0.09 18.44 -15.03
N ALA A 211 -1.03 18.75 -15.94
CA ALA A 211 -2.15 19.65 -15.69
C ALA A 211 -3.18 19.12 -14.68
N VAL A 212 -3.12 17.82 -14.34
CA VAL A 212 -4.08 17.15 -13.45
C VAL A 212 -3.57 17.09 -12.00
N VAL A 213 -2.27 17.28 -11.78
CA VAL A 213 -1.66 17.26 -10.45
C VAL A 213 -1.48 18.70 -9.97
N HIS A 214 -2.16 19.08 -8.90
CA HIS A 214 -2.22 20.47 -8.44
C HIS A 214 -1.32 20.74 -7.23
N THR A 215 -0.86 19.70 -6.53
CA THR A 215 -0.03 19.84 -5.32
C THR A 215 1.07 18.78 -5.24
N ASP A 216 2.18 19.08 -4.55
CA ASP A 216 3.26 18.12 -4.29
C ASP A 216 2.76 16.87 -3.57
N ILE A 217 1.77 17.03 -2.68
CA ILE A 217 1.13 15.92 -1.97
C ILE A 217 0.46 14.96 -2.96
N GLU A 218 -0.25 15.47 -3.97
CA GLU A 218 -0.90 14.64 -4.98
C GLU A 218 0.10 13.90 -5.86
N LEU A 219 1.25 14.54 -6.16
CA LEU A 219 2.35 13.92 -6.89
C LEU A 219 2.94 12.77 -6.07
N LEU A 220 3.33 13.04 -4.82
CA LEU A 220 3.95 12.06 -3.92
C LEU A 220 3.01 10.89 -3.64
N THR A 221 1.73 11.15 -3.44
CA THR A 221 0.74 10.11 -3.14
C THR A 221 0.10 9.48 -4.38
N GLN A 222 0.51 9.90 -5.58
CA GLN A 222 0.05 9.36 -6.86
C GLN A 222 -1.49 9.35 -6.98
N ARG A 223 -2.16 10.41 -6.52
CA ARG A 223 -3.64 10.48 -6.46
C ARG A 223 -4.30 10.24 -7.81
N GLU A 224 -3.71 10.74 -8.89
CA GLU A 224 -4.27 10.54 -10.23
C GLU A 224 -4.22 9.07 -10.67
N ILE A 225 -3.22 8.31 -10.24
CA ILE A 225 -3.13 6.88 -10.55
C ILE A 225 -4.28 6.11 -9.91
N PHE A 226 -4.70 6.46 -8.68
CA PHE A 226 -5.89 5.87 -8.07
C PHE A 226 -7.16 6.09 -8.91
N SER A 227 -7.32 7.30 -9.46
CA SER A 227 -8.44 7.65 -10.35
C SER A 227 -8.45 6.76 -11.59
N LEU A 228 -7.29 6.56 -12.21
CA LEU A 228 -7.14 5.69 -13.38
C LEU A 228 -7.41 4.22 -13.05
N VAL A 229 -6.79 3.69 -12.00
CA VAL A 229 -6.95 2.30 -11.54
C VAL A 229 -8.41 2.00 -11.24
N ARG A 230 -9.13 2.92 -10.56
CA ARG A 230 -10.56 2.78 -10.26
C ARG A 230 -11.42 2.59 -11.51
N ARG A 231 -11.01 3.19 -12.63
CA ARG A 231 -11.74 3.14 -13.92
C ARG A 231 -11.21 2.06 -14.87
N ALA A 232 -10.02 1.50 -14.61
CA ALA A 232 -9.37 0.49 -15.44
C ALA A 232 -9.96 -0.94 -15.32
N GLY A 233 -11.09 -1.09 -14.65
CA GLY A 233 -11.81 -2.35 -14.45
C GLY A 233 -11.71 -2.90 -13.03
N ARG A 234 -12.69 -3.71 -12.61
CA ARG A 234 -12.75 -4.26 -11.25
C ARG A 234 -11.55 -5.18 -10.99
N GLY A 235 -10.75 -4.85 -9.96
CA GLY A 235 -9.54 -5.57 -9.61
C GLY A 235 -8.30 -5.14 -10.39
N ALA A 236 -8.38 -4.05 -11.17
CA ALA A 236 -7.20 -3.38 -11.67
C ALA A 236 -6.37 -2.84 -10.50
N PHE A 237 -5.06 -2.75 -10.70
CA PHE A 237 -4.12 -2.23 -9.71
C PHE A 237 -2.96 -1.55 -10.44
N ALA A 238 -2.26 -0.68 -9.74
CA ALA A 238 -0.96 -0.18 -10.18
C ALA A 238 0.12 -0.64 -9.21
N VAL A 239 1.33 -0.84 -9.70
CA VAL A 239 2.49 -1.16 -8.87
C VAL A 239 3.68 -0.33 -9.30
N THR A 240 4.41 0.22 -8.33
CA THR A 240 5.58 1.07 -8.57
C THR A 240 6.77 0.63 -7.74
N VAL A 241 7.97 0.90 -8.25
CA VAL A 241 9.22 0.89 -7.50
C VAL A 241 9.68 2.34 -7.41
N ASN A 242 9.77 2.89 -6.20
CA ASN A 242 10.12 4.29 -5.98
C ASN A 242 11.62 4.51 -5.79
N ASP A 243 12.01 5.77 -5.70
CA ASP A 243 13.37 6.25 -5.46
C ASP A 243 13.94 5.84 -4.09
N ALA A 244 13.09 5.39 -3.17
CA ALA A 244 13.48 4.81 -1.89
C ALA A 244 13.63 3.26 -1.93
N SER A 245 13.63 2.65 -3.13
CA SER A 245 13.67 1.20 -3.34
C SER A 245 12.51 0.44 -2.69
N GLU A 246 11.35 1.08 -2.57
CA GLU A 246 10.13 0.49 -2.02
C GLU A 246 9.18 0.11 -3.14
N ILE A 247 8.38 -0.93 -2.90
CA ILE A 247 7.33 -1.35 -3.82
C ILE A 247 6.01 -0.88 -3.25
N GLU A 248 5.22 -0.19 -4.06
CA GLU A 248 3.88 0.23 -3.68
C GLU A 248 2.87 -0.34 -4.66
N VAL A 249 1.84 -1.00 -4.13
CA VAL A 249 0.73 -1.50 -4.93
C VAL A 249 -0.52 -0.70 -4.59
N LEU A 250 -1.02 0.04 -5.56
CA LEU A 250 -2.21 0.86 -5.48
C LEU A 250 -3.44 0.04 -5.88
N ILE A 251 -4.41 -0.03 -4.98
CA ILE A 251 -5.63 -0.82 -5.13
C ILE A 251 -6.85 0.10 -4.96
N SER A 252 -7.85 -0.04 -5.83
CA SER A 252 -9.11 0.69 -5.69
C SER A 252 -9.94 0.16 -4.50
N PRO A 253 -10.58 1.01 -3.67
CA PRO A 253 -10.84 2.44 -3.90
C PRO A 253 -9.74 3.43 -3.49
N ALA A 254 -8.79 3.08 -2.61
CA ALA A 254 -7.64 3.95 -2.26
C ALA A 254 -6.65 3.25 -1.31
N ARG A 255 -6.43 1.94 -1.45
CA ARG A 255 -5.62 1.14 -0.53
C ARG A 255 -4.23 0.93 -1.10
N LEU A 256 -3.27 0.79 -0.21
CA LEU A 256 -1.88 0.59 -0.58
C LEU A 256 -1.33 -0.63 0.12
N LEU A 257 -0.64 -1.48 -0.63
CA LEU A 257 0.27 -2.46 -0.07
C LEU A 257 1.68 -1.93 -0.30
N VAL A 258 2.42 -1.72 0.78
CA VAL A 258 3.75 -1.12 0.73
C VAL A 258 4.77 -2.13 1.19
N ARG A 259 5.77 -2.42 0.36
CA ARG A 259 6.93 -3.22 0.74
C ARG A 259 8.10 -2.30 1.07
N ARG A 260 8.44 -2.22 2.35
CA ARG A 260 9.52 -1.40 2.89
C ARG A 260 10.48 -2.26 3.69
N LYS A 261 11.78 -2.12 3.44
CA LYS A 261 12.85 -2.86 4.15
C LYS A 261 12.60 -4.38 4.20
N GLY A 262 12.04 -4.94 3.12
CA GLY A 262 11.77 -6.37 3.02
C GLY A 262 10.40 -6.84 3.53
N VAL A 263 9.65 -5.98 4.23
CA VAL A 263 8.38 -6.34 4.87
C VAL A 263 7.22 -5.65 4.16
N TRP A 264 6.11 -6.37 3.98
CA TRP A 264 4.85 -5.81 3.50
C TRP A 264 4.06 -5.18 4.64
N ALA A 265 3.41 -4.06 4.36
CA ALA A 265 2.41 -3.42 5.22
C ALA A 265 1.20 -3.03 4.38
N ILE A 266 0.04 -2.95 5.03
CA ILE A 266 -1.18 -2.37 4.44
C ILE A 266 -1.38 -0.96 4.96
N PHE A 267 -1.65 -0.04 4.05
CA PHE A 267 -2.18 1.28 4.38
C PHE A 267 -3.63 1.33 3.87
N ASP A 268 -4.56 1.35 4.83
CA ASP A 268 -5.98 1.44 4.60
C ASP A 268 -6.51 2.77 5.16
N PRO A 269 -6.93 3.72 4.28
CA PRO A 269 -7.55 4.98 4.69
C PRO A 269 -8.69 4.83 5.69
N ASP A 270 -9.41 3.71 5.66
CA ASP A 270 -10.57 3.49 6.52
C ASP A 270 -10.19 3.39 8.01
N ILE A 271 -8.93 3.02 8.32
CA ILE A 271 -8.41 3.05 9.70
C ILE A 271 -8.35 4.49 10.22
N PHE A 272 -7.84 5.42 9.42
CA PHE A 272 -7.76 6.83 9.81
C PHE A 272 -9.13 7.49 9.89
N ARG A 273 -10.01 7.17 8.93
CA ARG A 273 -11.38 7.69 8.90
C ARG A 273 -12.18 7.25 10.12
N SER A 274 -12.08 5.98 10.51
CA SER A 274 -12.74 5.48 11.72
C SER A 274 -12.13 6.06 13.00
N PHE A 275 -10.79 6.15 13.08
CA PHE A 275 -10.11 6.70 14.25
C PHE A 275 -10.42 8.18 14.50
N LEU A 276 -10.52 8.99 13.44
CA LEU A 276 -10.77 10.44 13.54
C LEU A 276 -12.25 10.81 13.43
N ALA A 277 -13.14 9.82 13.25
CA ALA A 277 -14.57 10.04 13.14
C ALA A 277 -15.10 10.83 14.36
N GLY A 278 -15.89 11.86 14.09
CA GLY A 278 -16.47 12.73 15.13
C GLY A 278 -15.49 13.75 15.76
N SER A 279 -14.19 13.71 15.41
CA SER A 279 -13.21 14.70 15.88
C SER A 279 -12.88 15.77 14.83
N ILE A 280 -12.91 15.42 13.54
CA ILE A 280 -12.63 16.28 12.39
C ILE A 280 -13.65 15.96 11.29
N ASP A 281 -13.98 16.94 10.44
CA ASP A 281 -14.84 16.75 9.27
C ASP A 281 -14.24 15.73 8.29
N ALA A 282 -15.09 14.94 7.62
CA ALA A 282 -14.65 13.83 6.77
C ALA A 282 -13.71 14.23 5.62
N GLU A 283 -13.97 15.38 4.98
CA GLU A 283 -13.11 15.91 3.92
C GLU A 283 -11.72 16.28 4.44
N GLU A 284 -11.67 16.89 5.63
CA GLU A 284 -10.43 17.31 6.28
C GLU A 284 -9.62 16.11 6.81
N ILE A 285 -10.29 15.02 7.22
CA ILE A 285 -9.64 13.74 7.52
C ILE A 285 -8.93 13.21 6.29
N ASP A 286 -9.59 13.21 5.13
CA ASP A 286 -8.97 12.76 3.89
C ASP A 286 -7.78 13.67 3.53
N GLU A 287 -7.91 15.00 3.60
CA GLU A 287 -6.78 15.89 3.30
C GLU A 287 -5.58 15.69 4.25
N LEU A 288 -5.84 15.47 5.54
CA LEU A 288 -4.80 15.18 6.53
C LEU A 288 -4.13 13.83 6.26
N LEU A 289 -4.91 12.79 5.98
CA LEU A 289 -4.44 11.43 5.71
C LEU A 289 -3.36 11.42 4.61
N TRP A 290 -3.65 12.03 3.47
CA TRP A 290 -2.72 12.02 2.33
C TRP A 290 -1.53 12.94 2.56
N THR A 291 -1.69 13.99 3.36
CA THR A 291 -0.56 14.79 3.83
C THR A 291 0.39 13.97 4.69
N ILE A 292 -0.13 13.24 5.69
CA ILE A 292 0.67 12.36 6.55
C ILE A 292 1.36 11.28 5.72
N TYR A 293 0.65 10.68 4.77
CA TYR A 293 1.23 9.67 3.90
C TYR A 293 2.34 10.24 3.01
N ALA A 294 2.18 11.46 2.47
CA ALA A 294 3.24 12.15 1.73
C ALA A 294 4.48 12.42 2.60
N LEU A 295 4.30 12.90 3.83
CA LEU A 295 5.41 13.10 4.77
C LEU A 295 6.14 11.80 5.11
N SER A 296 5.40 10.70 5.26
CA SER A 296 5.96 9.36 5.47
C SER A 296 6.80 8.90 4.27
N LYS A 297 6.37 9.19 3.03
CA LYS A 297 7.16 8.92 1.81
C LYS A 297 8.47 9.69 1.82
N GLU A 298 8.40 10.98 2.14
CA GLU A 298 9.56 11.87 2.27
C GLU A 298 10.43 11.59 3.50
N ARG A 299 10.10 10.57 4.31
CA ARG A 299 10.85 10.18 5.53
C ARG A 299 10.90 11.26 6.62
N HIS A 300 9.95 12.20 6.61
CA HIS A 300 9.86 13.22 7.65
C HIS A 300 9.12 12.65 8.87
N GLY A 301 9.78 12.69 10.03
CA GLY A 301 9.16 12.34 11.30
C GLY A 301 8.24 13.46 11.75
N THR A 302 6.93 13.24 11.71
CA THR A 302 5.94 14.27 12.05
C THR A 302 5.02 13.79 13.17
N VAL A 303 4.79 14.66 14.16
CA VAL A 303 3.79 14.45 15.22
C VAL A 303 2.71 15.50 15.09
N ILE A 304 1.46 15.05 14.98
CA ILE A 304 0.29 15.93 14.84
C ILE A 304 -0.60 15.72 16.05
N LEU A 305 -0.84 16.79 16.81
CA LEU A 305 -1.76 16.80 17.94
C LEU A 305 -3.14 17.28 17.48
N ILE A 306 -4.12 16.38 17.50
CA ILE A 306 -5.53 16.72 17.29
C ILE A 306 -6.15 16.92 18.68
N TYR A 307 -6.74 18.09 18.89
CA TYR A 307 -7.15 18.52 20.22
C TYR A 307 -8.56 19.10 20.24
N ASN A 308 -9.44 18.51 21.06
CA ASN A 308 -10.87 18.85 21.13
C ASN A 308 -11.36 19.32 22.52
N GLN A 309 -10.50 19.39 23.55
CA GLN A 309 -10.91 19.68 24.94
C GLN A 309 -10.84 21.17 25.37
N GLY A 310 -10.77 22.11 24.41
CA GLY A 310 -10.88 23.55 24.65
C GLY A 310 -9.57 24.31 24.96
N ALA A 311 -9.55 25.61 24.64
CA ALA A 311 -8.32 26.43 24.59
C ALA A 311 -7.51 26.51 25.90
N ARG A 312 -8.16 26.46 27.08
CA ARG A 312 -7.48 26.56 28.38
C ARG A 312 -6.51 25.40 28.63
N LYS A 313 -6.95 24.18 28.36
CA LYS A 313 -6.11 22.98 28.52
C LYS A 313 -5.08 22.86 27.41
N LEU A 314 -5.36 23.33 26.19
CA LEU A 314 -4.37 23.44 25.12
C LEU A 314 -3.20 24.35 25.52
N ALA A 315 -3.45 25.46 26.22
CA ALA A 315 -2.41 26.36 26.69
C ALA A 315 -1.42 25.69 27.65
N VAL A 316 -1.87 24.69 28.41
CA VAL A 316 -0.99 23.87 29.28
C VAL A 316 -0.06 23.00 28.44
N LEU A 317 -0.57 22.39 27.36
CA LEU A 317 0.21 21.56 26.44
C LEU A 317 1.22 22.37 25.61
N LYS A 318 1.01 23.67 25.47
CA LYS A 318 1.95 24.58 24.79
C LYS A 318 3.16 24.97 25.63
N LYS A 319 3.22 24.61 26.92
CA LYS A 319 4.40 24.86 27.77
C LYS A 319 5.58 24.01 27.27
N GLY A 320 6.39 24.58 26.37
CA GLY A 320 7.51 23.91 25.70
C GLY A 320 7.49 24.01 24.17
N SER A 321 6.45 24.58 23.56
CA SER A 321 6.45 24.82 22.11
C SER A 321 7.39 25.95 21.73
N VAL A 322 8.26 25.73 20.75
CA VAL A 322 9.10 26.77 20.14
C VAL A 322 8.20 27.61 19.20
N GLY A 323 8.22 28.95 19.34
CA GLY A 323 7.54 29.87 18.41
C GLY A 323 6.18 30.44 18.85
N GLY A 324 5.95 30.65 20.14
CA GLY A 324 4.63 31.07 20.66
C GLY A 324 4.32 32.57 20.61
N ASP A 325 5.34 33.44 20.78
CA ASP A 325 5.13 34.88 21.02
C ASP A 325 6.10 35.81 20.28
N ASP A 326 7.12 35.28 19.62
CA ASP A 326 8.00 36.08 18.77
C ASP A 326 7.27 36.51 17.47
N PRO A 327 7.72 37.59 16.81
CA PRO A 327 7.06 38.10 15.61
C PRO A 327 6.94 37.07 14.47
N ILE A 328 7.92 36.17 14.31
CA ILE A 328 7.92 35.14 13.26
C ILE A 328 6.94 34.02 13.60
N GLY A 329 6.94 33.56 14.85
CA GLY A 329 5.96 32.61 15.37
C GLY A 329 4.53 33.12 15.21
N ARG A 330 4.26 34.39 15.54
CA ARG A 330 2.95 35.02 15.33
C ARG A 330 2.55 35.12 13.87
N LEU A 331 3.49 35.44 12.97
CA LEU A 331 3.24 35.45 11.53
C LEU A 331 2.87 34.05 11.00
N LEU A 332 3.60 33.01 11.43
CA LEU A 332 3.33 31.63 11.03
C LEU A 332 2.00 31.13 11.58
N ILE A 333 1.72 31.35 12.87
CA ILE A 333 0.42 31.07 13.48
C ILE A 333 -0.69 31.82 12.75
N GLY A 334 -0.48 33.10 12.41
CA GLY A 334 -1.44 33.91 11.66
C GLY A 334 -1.77 33.35 10.28
N ARG A 335 -0.81 32.70 9.61
CA ARG A 335 -1.01 32.05 8.30
C ARG A 335 -1.75 30.71 8.37
N VAL A 336 -1.85 30.10 9.55
CA VAL A 336 -2.48 28.78 9.78
C VAL A 336 -3.83 28.90 10.50
N LYS A 337 -3.94 29.84 11.44
CA LYS A 337 -5.10 29.99 12.32
C LYS A 337 -6.38 30.25 11.51
N ARG A 338 -7.46 29.54 11.87
CA ARG A 338 -8.80 29.59 11.24
C ARG A 338 -8.86 29.10 9.78
N ARG A 339 -7.79 28.51 9.26
CA ARG A 339 -7.79 27.89 7.94
C ARG A 339 -8.00 26.40 8.05
N THR A 340 -8.63 25.81 7.05
CA THR A 340 -8.79 24.36 6.99
C THR A 340 -7.52 23.67 6.48
N ILE A 341 -7.37 22.38 6.72
CA ILE A 341 -6.26 21.55 6.22
C ILE A 341 -6.27 21.57 4.69
N GLY A 342 -7.44 21.48 4.07
CA GLY A 342 -7.59 21.60 2.62
C GLY A 342 -7.06 22.93 2.06
N GLU A 343 -7.36 24.06 2.71
CA GLU A 343 -6.84 25.38 2.33
C GLU A 343 -5.32 25.48 2.48
N LEU A 344 -4.77 24.92 3.57
CA LEU A 344 -3.34 24.94 3.84
C LEU A 344 -2.56 24.06 2.87
N LYS A 345 -3.13 22.91 2.46
CA LYS A 345 -2.61 22.04 1.42
C LYS A 345 -2.57 22.75 0.07
N LYS A 346 -3.70 23.33 -0.38
CA LYS A 346 -3.77 24.04 -1.68
C LYS A 346 -2.79 25.21 -1.77
N ALA A 347 -2.53 25.87 -0.65
CA ALA A 347 -1.55 26.96 -0.58
C ALA A 347 -0.08 26.49 -0.46
N GLY A 348 0.19 25.18 -0.40
CA GLY A 348 1.53 24.62 -0.20
C GLY A 348 2.15 24.91 1.18
N ILE A 349 1.36 25.45 2.12
CA ILE A 349 1.83 25.84 3.44
C ILE A 349 1.93 24.63 4.36
N LEU A 350 1.00 23.68 4.24
CA LEU A 350 0.91 22.53 5.13
C LEU A 350 2.18 21.67 5.08
N LEU A 351 2.60 21.25 3.89
CA LEU A 351 3.81 20.45 3.73
C LEU A 351 5.04 21.22 4.24
N ARG A 352 5.15 22.51 3.87
CA ARG A 352 6.28 23.36 4.25
C ARG A 352 6.44 23.59 5.75
N ILE A 353 5.35 23.55 6.52
CA ILE A 353 5.40 23.63 8.00
C ILE A 353 5.77 22.28 8.61
N LEU A 354 5.34 21.18 8.01
CA LEU A 354 5.49 19.84 8.57
C LEU A 354 6.77 19.11 8.13
N SER A 355 7.40 19.57 7.05
CA SER A 355 8.63 19.01 6.47
C SER A 355 9.89 19.84 6.74
N ALA A 356 9.80 20.86 7.61
CA ALA A 356 10.90 21.78 7.90
C ALA A 356 11.92 21.21 8.88
#